data_AF-A0A0A0J4L7-F1
#
_entry.id   AF-A0A0A0J4L7-F1
#
_cell.length_a   1.000
_cell.length_b   1.000
_cell.length_c   1.000
_cell.angle_alpha   90.00
_cell.angle_beta   90.00
_cell.angle_gamma   90.00
#
_symmetry.space_group_name_H-M   'P 1'
#
loop_
_entity.id
_entity.type
_entity.pdbx_description
1 polymer ?
#
loop_
_entity_poly.entity_id
_entity_poly.type
_entity_poly.pdbx_seq_one_letter_code
_entity_poly.pdbx_strand_id
1 'polypeptide(L)' 'MKLSVSLSEDDLAALDRYVEQAGLGSRSAAIQAAIRQLRDPELEGAYANAWDEWAESGAEEAWATTASDGLANAAR' A
#
# COMPACT_ATOMS: atom_id res chain seq x y z
N MET A 1 19.16 -13.45 -7.23
CA MET A 1 20.41 -13.56 -6.42
C MET A 1 20.06 -14.14 -5.05
N LYS A 2 20.93 -14.97 -4.46
CA LYS A 2 20.76 -15.48 -3.08
C LYS A 2 21.72 -14.73 -2.16
N LEU A 3 21.23 -14.31 -1.00
CA LEU A 3 22.02 -13.67 0.06
C LEU A 3 21.86 -14.47 1.35
N SER A 4 22.93 -14.54 2.14
CA SER A 4 22.87 -15.00 3.53
C SER A 4 22.84 -13.76 4.42
N VAL A 5 21.88 -13.71 5.35
CA VAL A 5 21.68 -12.60 6.28
C VAL A 5 21.54 -13.14 7.70
N SER A 6 22.03 -12.40 8.68
CA SER A 6 21.82 -12.68 10.10
C SER A 6 20.72 -11.76 10.62
N LEU A 7 19.72 -12.34 11.28
CA LEU A 7 18.59 -11.64 11.89
C LEU A 7 18.45 -12.11 13.34
N SER A 8 17.91 -11.26 14.21
CA SER A 8 17.48 -11.71 15.54
C SER A 8 16.29 -12.67 15.41
N GLU A 9 16.02 -13.44 16.47
CA GLU A 9 14.83 -14.31 16.50
C GLU A 9 13.54 -13.47 16.41
N ASP A 10 13.52 -12.31 17.04
CA ASP A 10 12.38 -11.38 17.03
C ASP A 10 12.11 -10.84 15.61
N ASP A 11 13.16 -10.42 14.89
CA ASP A 11 13.03 -9.94 13.51
C ASP A 11 12.55 -11.05 12.56
N LEU A 12 13.04 -12.27 12.77
CA LEU A 12 12.60 -13.43 12.00
C LEU A 12 11.12 -13.74 12.24
N ALA A 13 10.68 -13.69 13.51
CA ALA A 13 9.28 -13.91 13.87
C ALA A 13 8.36 -12.81 13.30
N ALA A 14 8.82 -11.56 13.28
CA ALA A 14 8.10 -10.46 12.64
C ALA A 14 7.96 -10.66 11.13
N LEU A 15 9.04 -11.09 10.47
CA LEU A 15 9.05 -11.39 9.04
C LEU A 15 8.08 -12.54 8.70
N ASP A 16 8.08 -13.62 9.48
CA ASP A 16 7.18 -14.76 9.27
C ASP A 16 5.71 -14.37 9.42
N ARG A 17 5.38 -13.60 10.45
CA ARG A 17 4.03 -13.07 10.63
C ARG A 17 3.57 -12.24 9.44
N TYR A 18 4.46 -11.38 8.92
CA TYR A 18 4.13 -10.57 7.74
C TYR A 18 3.92 -11.42 6.49
N VAL A 19 4.75 -12.45 6.28
CA VAL A 19 4.59 -13.40 5.16
C VAL A 19 3.20 -14.05 5.19
N GLU A 20 2.74 -14.50 6.37
CA GLU A 20 1.42 -15.10 6.54
C GLU A 20 0.29 -14.10 6.29
N GLN A 21 0.36 -12.93 6.91
CA GLN A 21 -0.69 -11.89 6.81
C GLN A 21 -0.85 -11.34 5.40
N ALA A 22 0.27 -11.15 4.69
CA ALA A 22 0.26 -10.65 3.32
C ALA A 22 0.09 -11.76 2.26
N GLY A 23 -0.05 -13.03 2.67
CA GLY A 23 -0.23 -14.17 1.76
C GLY A 23 0.97 -14.40 0.82
N LEU A 24 2.19 -14.10 1.29
CA LEU A 24 3.39 -14.17 0.47
C LEU A 24 3.95 -15.59 0.40
N GLY A 25 4.46 -15.98 -0.77
CA GLY A 25 4.97 -17.34 -0.98
C GLY A 25 6.32 -17.65 -0.33
N SER A 26 7.02 -16.67 0.25
CA SER A 26 8.30 -16.88 0.95
C SER A 26 8.78 -15.67 1.75
N ARG A 27 9.70 -15.90 2.69
CA ARG A 27 10.49 -14.85 3.38
C ARG A 27 11.23 -13.93 2.40
N SER A 28 11.77 -14.48 1.30
CA SER A 28 12.45 -13.67 0.28
C SER A 28 11.47 -12.76 -0.47
N ALA A 29 10.21 -13.17 -0.66
CA ALA A 29 9.18 -12.30 -1.23
C ALA A 29 8.84 -11.13 -0.29
N ALA A 30 8.77 -11.39 1.01
CA ALA A 30 8.59 -10.34 2.02
C ALA A 30 9.76 -9.34 2.06
N ILE A 31 11.01 -9.81 2.07
CA ILE A 31 12.18 -8.91 2.00
C ILE A 31 12.17 -8.07 0.71
N GLN A 32 11.80 -8.66 -0.43
CA GLN A 32 11.67 -7.90 -1.68
C GLN A 32 10.55 -6.85 -1.62
N ALA A 33 9.42 -7.15 -0.97
CA ALA A 33 8.35 -6.19 -0.74
C ALA A 33 8.84 -5.02 0.14
N ALA A 34 9.52 -5.32 1.26
CA ALA A 34 10.10 -4.31 2.14
C ALA A 34 11.12 -3.42 1.40
N ILE A 35 12.02 -4.00 0.59
CA ILE A 35 13.00 -3.23 -0.21
C ILE A 35 12.31 -2.29 -1.20
N ARG A 36 11.18 -2.70 -1.80
CA ARG A 36 10.41 -1.80 -2.68
C ARG A 36 9.85 -0.62 -1.90
N GLN A 37 9.40 -0.84 -0.67
CA GLN A 37 8.87 0.22 0.20
C GLN A 37 9.97 1.19 0.67
N LEU A 38 11.22 0.72 0.83
CA LEU A 38 12.36 1.60 1.10
C LEU A 38 12.66 2.61 -0.04
N ARG A 39 12.16 2.39 -1.25
CA ARG A 39 12.46 3.27 -2.40
C ARG A 39 11.72 4.60 -2.33
N ASP A 40 10.57 4.64 -1.67
CA ASP A 40 9.74 5.83 -1.56
C ASP A 40 9.38 6.07 -0.08
N PRO A 41 10.35 6.41 0.80
CA PRO A 41 10.11 6.59 2.23
C PRO A 41 9.13 7.74 2.53
N GLU A 42 9.08 8.73 1.63
CA GLU A 42 8.18 9.88 1.71
C GLU A 42 6.80 9.60 1.09
N LEU A 43 6.55 8.40 0.56
CA LEU A 43 5.31 8.11 -0.18
C LEU A 43 4.06 8.30 0.69
N GLU A 44 4.12 7.86 1.94
CA GLU A 44 3.02 8.02 2.90
C GLU A 44 2.72 9.51 3.16
N GLY A 45 3.76 10.31 3.40
CA GLY A 45 3.64 11.76 3.57
C GLY A 45 3.15 12.47 2.29
N ALA A 46 3.63 12.03 1.13
CA ALA A 46 3.20 12.56 -0.16
C ALA A 46 1.72 12.26 -0.44
N TYR A 47 1.23 11.06 -0.10
CA TYR A 47 -0.20 10.74 -0.19
C TYR A 47 -1.04 11.56 0.78
N ALA A 48 -0.59 11.74 2.03
CA ALA A 48 -1.28 12.57 3.01
C ALA A 48 -1.42 14.02 2.50
N ASN A 49 -0.31 14.63 2.07
CA ASN A 49 -0.32 15.98 1.50
C ASN A 49 -1.21 16.07 0.25
N ALA A 50 -1.16 15.08 -0.64
CA ALA A 50 -1.99 15.07 -1.84
C ALA A 50 -3.49 14.98 -1.52
N TRP A 51 -3.87 14.24 -0.47
CA TRP A 51 -5.24 14.20 0.01
C TRP A 51 -5.67 15.53 0.63
N ASP A 52 -4.82 16.15 1.44
CA ASP A 52 -5.10 17.47 2.02
C ASP A 52 -5.28 18.54 0.92
N GLU A 53 -4.36 18.59 -0.05
CA GLU A 53 -4.46 19.50 -1.22
C GLU A 53 -5.75 19.26 -2.02
N TRP A 54 -6.12 17.98 -2.23
CA TRP A 54 -7.35 17.63 -2.93
C TRP A 54 -8.59 18.11 -2.19
N ALA A 55 -8.67 17.87 -0.88
CA ALA A 55 -9.78 18.30 -0.04
C ALA A 55 -9.88 19.84 0.01
N GLU A 56 -8.77 20.55 0.18
CA GLU A 56 -8.74 22.01 0.22
C GLU A 56 -9.12 22.67 -1.11
N SER A 57 -8.87 21.99 -2.24
CA SER A 57 -9.21 22.51 -3.57
C SER A 57 -10.70 22.51 -3.89
N GLY A 58 -11.54 21.89 -3.06
CA GLY A 58 -12.98 21.66 -3.34
C GLY A 58 -13.23 20.64 -4.46
N ALA A 59 -12.18 19.94 -4.90
CA ALA A 59 -12.30 18.88 -5.89
C ALA A 59 -13.06 17.67 -5.33
N GLU A 60 -12.98 17.42 -4.02
CA GLU A 60 -13.75 16.35 -3.38
C GLU A 60 -15.25 16.50 -3.64
N GLU A 61 -15.84 17.66 -3.37
CA GLU A 61 -17.27 17.90 -3.60
C GLU A 61 -17.61 17.88 -5.09
N ALA A 62 -16.74 18.44 -5.94
CA ALA A 62 -16.97 18.47 -7.38
C ALA A 62 -17.06 17.05 -7.97
N TRP A 63 -16.14 16.17 -7.59
CA TRP A 63 -16.07 14.81 -8.11
C TRP A 63 -17.03 13.84 -7.41
N ALA A 64 -17.44 14.11 -6.16
CA ALA A 64 -18.40 13.29 -5.42
C ALA A 64 -19.72 13.08 -6.19
N THR A 65 -20.16 14.08 -6.97
CA THR A 65 -21.39 14.01 -7.76
C THR A 65 -21.39 12.91 -8.83
N THR A 66 -20.20 12.57 -9.35
CA THR A 66 -20.02 11.55 -10.40
C THR A 66 -19.77 10.15 -9.84
N ALA A 67 -19.64 9.98 -8.52
CA ALA A 67 -19.24 8.71 -7.91
C ALA A 67 -20.23 7.56 -8.16
N SER A 68 -21.49 7.89 -8.47
CA SER A 68 -22.56 6.90 -8.74
C SER A 68 -22.88 6.72 -10.23
N ASP A 69 -22.18 7.42 -11.12
CA ASP A 69 -22.44 7.37 -12.55
C ASP A 69 -22.24 5.94 -13.09
N GLY A 70 -23.21 5.43 -13.84
CA GLY A 70 -23.17 4.08 -14.43
C GLY A 70 -23.46 2.91 -13.48
N LEU A 71 -23.64 3.16 -12.17
CA LEU A 71 -24.05 2.11 -11.21
C LEU A 71 -25.53 1.75 -11.33
N ALA A 72 -26.37 2.69 -11.77
CA ALA A 72 -27.72 2.41 -12.23
C ALA A 72 -27.66 1.88 -13.66
N ASN A 73 -27.42 0.57 -13.82
CA ASN A 73 -27.62 -0.07 -15.10
C ASN A 73 -29.10 0.09 -15.50
N ALA A 74 -29.30 0.71 -16.67
CA ALA A 74 -30.58 0.80 -17.35
C ALA A 74 -31.25 -0.58 -17.40
N ALA A 75 -32.58 -0.60 -17.25
CA ALA A 75 -33.40 -1.79 -17.42
C ALA A 75 -32.95 -2.53 -18.69
N ARG A 76 -32.44 -3.74 -18.50
CA ARG A 76 -31.98 -4.63 -19.57
C ARG A 76 -33.19 -5.17 -20.33
#